data_AF-S3YUE4-F1
#
_entry.id   AF-S3YUE4-F1
#
_cell.length_a   1.000
_cell.length_b   1.000
_cell.length_c   1.000
_cell.angle_alpha   90.00
_cell.angle_beta   90.00
_cell.angle_gamma   90.00
#
_symmetry.space_group_name_H-M   'P 1'
#
loop_
_entity.id
_entity.type
_entity.pdbx_description
1 polymer ?
#
loop_
_entity_poly.entity_id
_entity_poly.type
_entity_poly.pdbx_seq_one_letter_code
_entity_poly.pdbx_strand_id
1 'polypeptide(L)'
;MEGQIKRKRLDIVDFLRGFSIFTIVLMHLVQCYPLPGFLMKASSMGGAGVHVFILCSGFGLYLSSLYNPMKYGRFLKRRFTKVYIPYVLVVLISALYFGLVCGQDVLMPLLGSVFLFKMFVPSLECAFGGQMWFVSTIIQFYLFYPLIVKMLH
;
A
#
# COMPACT_ATOMS: atom_id res chain seq x y z
N MET A 1 -29.51 -9.43 -16.83
CA MET A 1 -28.25 -8.98 -17.46
C MET A 1 -27.38 -8.11 -16.54
N GLU A 2 -27.94 -7.28 -15.65
CA GLU A 2 -27.16 -6.40 -14.75
C GLU A 2 -26.18 -7.13 -13.82
N GLY A 3 -26.55 -8.29 -13.28
CA GLY A 3 -25.67 -9.08 -12.39
C GLY A 3 -24.42 -9.67 -13.08
N GLN A 4 -24.46 -9.88 -14.41
CA GLN A 4 -23.33 -10.36 -15.20
C GLN A 4 -22.36 -9.22 -15.54
N ILE A 5 -22.89 -8.02 -15.84
CA ILE A 5 -22.09 -6.80 -16.05
C ILE A 5 -21.38 -6.40 -14.74
N LYS A 6 -22.05 -6.57 -13.61
CA LYS A 6 -21.51 -6.26 -12.28
C LYS A 6 -20.33 -7.16 -11.87
N ARG A 7 -20.38 -8.47 -12.18
CA ARG A 7 -19.25 -9.40 -11.98
C ARG A 7 -18.08 -9.06 -12.89
N LYS A 8 -18.32 -8.91 -14.20
CA LYS A 8 -17.27 -8.54 -15.18
C LYS A 8 -16.52 -7.24 -14.83
N ARG A 9 -17.19 -6.23 -14.26
CA ARG A 9 -16.53 -4.97 -13.86
C ARG A 9 -15.59 -5.13 -12.68
N LEU A 10 -15.92 -6.01 -11.73
CA LEU A 10 -15.02 -6.35 -10.62
C LEU A 10 -13.83 -7.17 -11.11
N ASP A 11 -14.05 -8.06 -12.08
CA ASP A 11 -12.98 -8.89 -12.66
C ASP A 11 -11.90 -8.03 -13.32
N ILE A 12 -12.26 -6.96 -14.04
CA ILE A 12 -11.29 -6.03 -14.64
C ILE A 12 -10.49 -5.29 -13.56
N VAL A 13 -11.16 -4.81 -12.50
CA VAL A 13 -10.48 -4.10 -11.41
C VAL A 13 -9.53 -5.02 -10.64
N ASP A 14 -9.95 -6.27 -10.40
CA ASP A 14 -9.12 -7.27 -9.74
C ASP A 14 -7.96 -7.73 -10.63
N PHE A 15 -8.17 -7.84 -11.95
CA PHE A 15 -7.10 -8.05 -12.92
C PHE A 15 -6.08 -6.91 -12.88
N LEU A 16 -6.52 -5.65 -12.92
CA LEU A 16 -5.63 -4.48 -12.86
C LEU A 16 -4.86 -4.42 -11.55
N ARG A 17 -5.46 -4.80 -10.42
CA ARG A 17 -4.75 -4.93 -9.13
C ARG A 17 -3.67 -6.00 -9.19
N GLY A 18 -4.00 -7.19 -9.71
CA GLY A 18 -3.05 -8.29 -9.88
C GLY A 18 -1.89 -7.90 -10.79
N PHE A 19 -2.20 -7.29 -11.95
CA PHE A 19 -1.20 -6.78 -12.88
C PHE A 19 -0.30 -5.72 -12.23
N SER A 20 -0.89 -4.81 -11.45
CA SER A 20 -0.12 -3.79 -10.72
C SER A 20 0.86 -4.43 -9.73
N ILE A 21 0.41 -5.36 -8.89
CA ILE A 21 1.28 -6.09 -7.95
C ILE A 21 2.41 -6.80 -8.71
N PHE A 22 2.08 -7.48 -9.80
CA PHE A 22 3.06 -8.18 -10.62
C PHE A 22 4.15 -7.23 -11.15
N THR A 23 3.77 -6.09 -11.71
CA THR A 23 4.74 -5.10 -12.22
C THR A 23 5.62 -4.49 -11.12
N ILE A 24 5.08 -4.28 -9.92
CA ILE A 24 5.86 -3.78 -8.76
C ILE A 24 6.90 -4.82 -8.33
N VAL A 25 6.50 -6.09 -8.21
CA VAL A 25 7.40 -7.18 -7.84
C VAL A 25 8.49 -7.37 -8.90
N LEU A 26 8.10 -7.33 -10.18
CA LEU A 26 9.06 -7.42 -11.29
C LEU A 26 10.06 -6.27 -11.26
N MET A 27 9.61 -5.04 -11.01
CA MET A 27 10.49 -3.87 -10.90
C MET A 27 11.51 -4.04 -9.78
N HIS A 28 11.10 -4.49 -8.59
CA HIS A 28 12.02 -4.76 -7.48
C HIS A 28 13.02 -5.87 -7.82
N LEU A 29 12.58 -6.94 -8.50
CA LEU A 29 13.45 -8.05 -8.90
C LEU A 29 14.48 -7.61 -9.92
N VAL A 30 14.06 -6.86 -10.94
CA VAL A 30 14.91 -6.37 -12.04
C VAL A 30 15.93 -5.35 -11.52
N GLN A 31 15.57 -4.52 -10.54
CA GLN A 31 16.47 -3.56 -9.92
C GLN A 31 17.60 -4.19 -9.09
N CYS A 32 17.47 -5.46 -8.70
CA CYS A 32 18.55 -6.20 -8.03
C CYS A 32 19.67 -6.65 -8.99
N TYR A 33 19.49 -6.55 -10.30
CA TYR A 33 20.48 -6.98 -11.30
C TYR A 33 21.11 -5.79 -12.03
N PRO A 34 22.43 -5.82 -12.31
CA PRO A 34 23.09 -4.79 -13.10
C PRO A 34 22.71 -4.93 -14.59
N LEU A 35 21.58 -4.34 -14.96
CA LEU A 35 21.04 -4.39 -16.32
C LEU A 35 21.38 -3.11 -17.12
N PRO A 36 21.41 -3.20 -18.45
CA PRO A 36 21.63 -2.04 -19.31
C PRO A 36 20.57 -0.95 -19.08
N GLY A 37 20.97 0.31 -19.23
CA GLY A 37 20.18 1.48 -18.82
C GLY A 37 18.76 1.56 -19.42
N PHE A 38 18.54 1.01 -20.61
CA PHE A 38 17.21 0.91 -21.20
C PHE A 38 16.26 0.01 -20.39
N LEU A 39 16.74 -1.17 -19.95
CA LEU A 39 15.94 -2.09 -19.12
C LEU A 39 15.71 -1.51 -17.72
N MET A 40 16.68 -0.79 -17.17
CA MET A 40 16.52 -0.07 -15.90
C MET A 40 15.43 1.01 -15.99
N LYS A 41 15.42 1.77 -17.10
CA LYS A 41 14.42 2.82 -17.35
C LYS A 41 13.02 2.23 -17.57
N ALA A 42 12.92 1.13 -18.33
CA ALA A 42 11.68 0.39 -18.48
C ALA A 42 11.17 -0.17 -17.13
N SER A 43 12.07 -0.70 -16.30
CA SER A 43 11.73 -1.19 -14.96
C SER A 43 11.20 -0.09 -14.05
N SER A 44 11.76 1.13 -14.12
CA SER A 44 11.29 2.27 -13.32
C SER A 44 9.81 2.61 -13.58
N MET A 45 9.29 2.31 -14.78
CA MET A 45 7.86 2.45 -15.08
C MET A 45 6.97 1.49 -14.29
N GLY A 46 7.51 0.34 -13.84
CA GLY A 46 6.83 -0.58 -12.93
C GLY A 46 6.47 0.06 -11.58
N GLY A 47 7.19 1.11 -11.17
CA GLY A 47 6.82 1.93 -10.00
C GLY A 47 5.47 2.65 -10.18
N ALA A 48 5.05 2.94 -11.41
CA ALA A 48 3.71 3.47 -11.68
C ALA A 48 2.60 2.47 -11.32
N GLY A 49 2.91 1.18 -11.25
CA GLY A 49 1.99 0.13 -10.80
C GLY A 49 1.43 0.39 -9.40
N VAL A 50 2.21 1.02 -8.51
CA VAL A 50 1.73 1.39 -7.15
C VAL A 50 0.54 2.36 -7.24
N HIS A 51 0.61 3.32 -8.16
CA HIS A 51 -0.44 4.33 -8.34
C HIS A 51 -1.71 3.69 -8.92
N VAL A 52 -1.56 2.81 -9.92
CA VAL A 52 -2.67 2.05 -10.49
C VAL A 52 -3.33 1.16 -9.43
N PHE A 53 -2.53 0.53 -8.56
CA PHE A 53 -3.03 -0.29 -7.47
C PHE A 53 -3.83 0.53 -6.45
N ILE A 54 -3.34 1.71 -6.06
CA ILE A 54 -4.06 2.62 -5.14
C ILE A 54 -5.38 3.06 -5.76
N LEU A 55 -5.37 3.45 -7.04
CA LEU A 55 -6.58 3.87 -7.76
C LEU A 55 -7.61 2.74 -7.82
N CYS A 56 -7.19 1.53 -8.22
CA CYS A 56 -8.07 0.37 -8.27
C CYS A 56 -8.58 -0.03 -6.87
N SER A 57 -7.76 0.13 -5.83
CA SER A 57 -8.15 -0.10 -4.43
C SER A 57 -9.25 0.87 -4.00
N GLY A 58 -9.06 2.17 -4.23
CA GLY A 58 -10.06 3.20 -3.93
C GLY A 58 -11.36 3.02 -4.72
N PHE A 59 -11.26 2.74 -6.02
CA PHE A 59 -12.43 2.49 -6.87
C PHE A 59 -13.24 1.28 -6.41
N GLY A 60 -12.58 0.15 -6.12
CA GLY A 60 -13.28 -1.02 -5.61
C GLY A 60 -13.86 -0.83 -4.21
N LEU A 61 -13.27 0.04 -3.37
CA LEU A 61 -13.86 0.43 -2.10
C LEU A 61 -15.16 1.23 -2.28
N TYR A 62 -15.12 2.25 -3.14
CA TYR A 62 -16.29 3.05 -3.47
C TYR A 62 -17.44 2.18 -4.02
N LEU A 63 -17.13 1.29 -4.96
CA LEU A 63 -18.10 0.36 -5.53
C LEU A 63 -18.65 -0.60 -4.47
N SER A 64 -17.81 -1.10 -3.55
CA SER A 64 -18.25 -1.91 -2.42
C SER A 64 -19.19 -1.13 -1.48
N SER A 65 -18.98 0.17 -1.32
CA SER A 65 -19.81 1.03 -0.46
C SER A 65 -21.18 1.32 -1.05
N LEU A 66 -21.28 1.45 -2.38
CA LEU A 66 -22.55 1.59 -3.09
C LEU A 66 -23.41 0.32 -3.00
N TYR A 67 -22.78 -0.86 -3.07
CA TYR A 67 -23.52 -2.13 -3.11
C TYR A 67 -23.74 -2.78 -1.75
N ASN A 68 -22.85 -2.55 -0.79
CA ASN A 68 -22.96 -3.07 0.56
C ASN A 68 -22.54 -1.99 1.55
N PRO A 69 -23.44 -1.06 1.91
CA PRO A 69 -23.13 0.01 2.84
C PRO A 69 -22.75 -0.56 4.20
N MET A 70 -21.45 -0.57 4.50
CA MET A 70 -20.94 -0.94 5.80
C MET A 70 -20.73 0.30 6.65
N LYS A 71 -21.06 0.22 7.94
CA LYS A 71 -20.71 1.27 8.90
C LYS A 71 -19.20 1.51 8.89
N TYR A 72 -18.78 2.77 8.78
CA TYR A 72 -17.37 3.18 8.69
C TYR A 72 -16.48 2.55 9.78
N GLY A 73 -16.95 2.52 11.04
CA GLY A 73 -16.18 1.91 12.14
C GLY A 73 -15.90 0.41 11.94
N ARG A 74 -16.86 -0.35 11.38
CA ARG A 74 -16.68 -1.78 11.06
C ARG A 74 -15.71 -1.96 9.88
N PHE A 75 -15.79 -1.07 8.89
CA PHE A 75 -14.88 -1.02 7.76
C PHE A 75 -13.43 -0.79 8.24
N LEU A 76 -13.21 0.26 9.04
CA LEU A 76 -11.89 0.60 9.55
C LEU A 76 -11.33 -0.52 10.42
N LYS A 77 -12.11 -1.06 11.38
CA LYS A 77 -11.68 -2.18 12.23
C LYS A 77 -11.21 -3.38 11.40
N ARG A 78 -11.97 -3.79 10.38
CA ARG A 78 -11.62 -4.93 9.52
C ARG A 78 -10.30 -4.71 8.77
N ARG A 79 -10.07 -3.50 8.27
CA ARG A 79 -8.84 -3.15 7.53
C ARG A 79 -7.65 -2.97 8.47
N PHE A 80 -7.86 -2.32 9.61
CA PHE A 80 -6.84 -2.11 10.63
C PHE A 80 -6.31 -3.44 11.18
N THR A 81 -7.20 -4.36 11.54
CA THR A 81 -6.79 -5.70 12.03
C THR A 81 -6.05 -6.52 10.98
N LYS A 82 -6.44 -6.42 9.69
CA LYS A 82 -5.83 -7.23 8.62
C LYS A 82 -4.54 -6.64 8.04
N VAL A 83 -4.36 -5.33 8.10
CA VAL A 83 -3.23 -4.64 7.44
C VAL A 83 -2.28 -4.03 8.46
N TYR A 84 -2.80 -3.26 9.43
CA TYR A 84 -1.96 -2.54 10.39
C TYR A 84 -1.31 -3.47 11.42
N ILE A 85 -2.03 -4.46 11.95
CA ILE A 85 -1.46 -5.39 12.95
C ILE A 85 -0.26 -6.17 12.38
N PRO A 86 -0.38 -6.86 11.22
CA PRO A 86 0.78 -7.54 10.63
C PRO A 86 1.93 -6.58 10.32
N TYR A 87 1.63 -5.37 9.85
CA TYR A 87 2.62 -4.35 9.57
C TYR A 87 3.41 -3.94 10.81
N VAL A 88 2.73 -3.58 11.90
CA VAL A 88 3.38 -3.18 13.15
C VAL A 88 4.23 -4.31 13.71
N LEU A 89 3.76 -5.57 13.64
CA LEU A 89 4.56 -6.72 14.06
C LEU A 89 5.88 -6.81 13.28
N VAL A 90 5.83 -6.67 11.95
CA VAL A 90 7.05 -6.70 11.11
C VAL A 90 7.97 -5.52 11.41
N VAL A 91 7.42 -4.33 11.63
CA VAL A 91 8.19 -3.12 11.99
C VAL A 91 8.87 -3.30 13.35
N LEU A 92 8.18 -3.85 14.35
CA LEU A 92 8.75 -4.11 15.67
C LEU A 92 9.88 -5.14 15.62
N ILE A 93 9.69 -6.23 14.88
CA ILE A 93 10.74 -7.26 14.69
C ILE A 93 11.95 -6.64 14.00
N SER A 94 11.72 -5.81 12.97
CA SER A 94 12.78 -5.13 12.24
C SER A 94 13.51 -4.12 13.12
N ALA A 95 12.80 -3.33 13.91
CA ALA A 95 13.39 -2.39 14.87
C ALA A 95 14.23 -3.13 15.93
N LEU A 96 13.77 -4.28 16.41
CA LEU A 96 14.55 -5.11 17.34
C LEU A 96 15.85 -5.61 16.69
N TYR A 97 15.79 -6.08 15.45
CA TYR A 97 16.96 -6.53 14.71
C TYR A 97 17.98 -5.40 14.48
N PHE A 98 17.55 -4.27 13.91
CA PHE A 98 18.46 -3.14 13.63
C PHE A 98 18.99 -2.48 14.91
N GLY A 99 18.20 -2.44 15.98
CA GLY A 99 18.63 -1.90 17.27
C GLY A 99 19.61 -2.79 18.01
N LEU A 100 19.32 -4.10 18.14
CA LEU A 100 20.14 -5.02 18.93
C LEU A 100 21.34 -5.60 18.16
N VAL A 101 21.18 -5.88 16.86
CA VAL A 101 22.21 -6.56 16.06
C VAL A 101 23.10 -5.55 15.33
N CYS A 102 22.51 -4.52 14.74
CA CYS A 102 23.24 -3.52 13.96
C CYS A 102 23.64 -2.28 14.77
N GLY A 103 23.14 -2.12 16.00
CA GLY A 103 23.44 -0.97 16.86
C GLY A 103 22.96 0.38 16.32
N GLN A 104 21.92 0.40 15.48
CA GLN A 104 21.40 1.62 14.87
C GLN A 104 20.35 2.31 15.76
N ASP A 105 20.21 3.63 15.61
CA ASP A 105 19.09 4.34 16.22
C ASP A 105 17.78 3.98 15.49
N VAL A 106 16.91 3.30 16.21
CA VAL A 106 15.62 2.80 15.71
C VAL A 106 14.44 3.61 16.20
N LEU A 107 14.63 4.55 17.13
CA LEU A 107 13.51 5.25 17.78
C LEU A 107 12.72 6.10 16.77
N MET A 108 13.41 6.99 16.05
CA MET A 108 12.78 7.86 15.05
C MET A 108 12.21 7.07 13.85
N PRO A 109 12.94 6.08 13.29
CA PRO A 109 12.39 5.12 12.32
C PRO A 109 11.12 4.38 12.79
N LEU A 110 11.10 3.92 14.04
CA LEU A 110 9.99 3.17 14.63
C LEU A 110 8.77 4.06 14.79
N LEU A 111 8.96 5.26 15.35
CA LEU A 111 7.90 6.25 15.49
C LEU A 111 7.32 6.63 14.12
N GLY A 112 8.17 6.92 13.13
CA GLY A 112 7.73 7.24 11.77
C GLY A 112 6.90 6.13 11.13
N SER A 113 7.27 4.87 11.39
CA SER A 113 6.55 3.71 10.85
C SER A 113 5.23 3.47 11.58
N VAL A 114 5.22 3.47 12.91
CA VAL A 114 4.03 3.21 13.74
C VAL A 114 3.00 4.34 13.61
N PHE A 115 3.45 5.60 13.66
CA PHE A 115 2.57 6.77 13.48
C PHE A 115 2.33 7.11 12.01
N LEU A 116 2.81 6.29 11.08
CA LEU A 116 2.53 6.39 9.64
C LEU A 116 3.00 7.69 8.99
N PHE A 117 3.93 8.45 9.59
CA PHE A 117 4.45 9.70 9.01
C PHE A 117 5.79 9.54 8.28
N LYS A 118 6.37 8.34 8.25
CA LYS A 118 7.67 8.08 7.59
C LYS A 118 7.74 8.52 6.13
N MET A 119 6.61 8.58 5.41
CA MET A 119 6.54 9.02 4.01
C MET A 119 6.86 10.52 3.85
N PHE A 120 6.69 11.35 4.88
CA PHE A 120 6.93 12.79 4.81
C PHE A 120 8.37 13.18 5.12
N VAL A 121 9.18 12.24 5.59
CA VAL A 121 10.55 12.48 6.02
C VAL A 121 11.48 11.61 5.16
N PRO A 122 12.24 12.20 4.21
CA PRO A 122 13.07 11.44 3.27
C PRO A 122 14.06 10.48 3.95
N SER A 123 14.59 10.85 5.12
CA SER A 123 15.50 9.99 5.88
C SER A 123 14.83 8.74 6.47
N LEU A 124 13.50 8.73 6.60
CA LEU A 124 12.72 7.63 7.16
C LEU A 124 12.02 6.78 6.08
N GLU A 125 12.01 7.23 4.82
CA GLU A 125 11.28 6.58 3.74
C GLU A 125 11.70 5.10 3.56
N CYS A 126 13.01 4.86 3.55
CA CYS A 126 13.59 3.53 3.40
C CYS A 126 13.76 2.75 4.73
N ALA A 127 13.36 3.34 5.86
CA ALA A 127 13.49 2.69 7.16
C ALA A 127 12.68 1.39 7.24
N PHE A 128 13.32 0.31 7.70
CA PHE A 128 12.75 -1.04 7.80
C PHE A 128 12.24 -1.63 6.47
N GLY A 129 12.70 -1.08 5.33
CA GLY A 129 12.36 -1.51 3.98
C GLY A 129 11.69 -0.41 3.16
N GLY A 130 12.19 -0.19 1.94
CA GLY A 130 11.67 0.82 1.01
C GLY A 130 10.17 0.64 0.73
N GLN A 131 9.71 -0.57 0.46
CA GLN A 131 8.30 -0.88 0.22
C GLN A 131 7.35 -0.56 1.40
N MET A 132 7.85 -0.36 2.63
CA MET A 132 7.00 -0.18 3.81
C MET A 132 6.27 1.17 3.85
N TRP A 133 6.75 2.20 3.13
CA TRP A 133 6.05 3.49 3.08
C TRP A 133 4.64 3.35 2.50
N PHE A 134 4.44 2.41 1.57
CA PHE A 134 3.16 2.13 0.94
C PHE A 134 2.06 1.76 1.94
N VAL A 135 2.42 1.03 3.01
CA VAL A 135 1.46 0.64 4.04
C VAL A 135 1.00 1.86 4.85
N SER A 136 1.89 2.81 5.11
CA SER A 136 1.51 4.08 5.74
C SER A 136 0.52 4.84 4.87
N THR A 137 0.79 4.95 3.57
CA THR A 137 -0.08 5.60 2.60
C THR A 137 -1.46 4.94 2.55
N ILE A 138 -1.54 3.62 2.41
CA ILE A 138 -2.85 2.94 2.24
C ILE A 138 -3.73 3.06 3.49
N ILE A 139 -3.13 3.09 4.68
CA ILE A 139 -3.87 3.26 5.94
C ILE A 139 -4.38 4.70 6.07
N GLN A 140 -3.58 5.69 5.72
CA GLN A 140 -4.04 7.08 5.63
C GLN A 140 -5.22 7.19 4.66
N PHE A 141 -5.14 6.58 3.47
CA PHE A 141 -6.27 6.53 2.53
C PHE A 141 -7.54 5.93 3.14
N TYR A 142 -7.44 4.88 3.97
CA TYR A 142 -8.60 4.32 4.66
C TYR A 142 -9.18 5.25 5.72
N LEU A 143 -8.35 6.07 6.38
CA LEU A 143 -8.80 7.08 7.35
C LEU A 143 -9.49 8.26 6.65
N PHE A 144 -9.00 8.68 5.48
CA PHE A 144 -9.58 9.76 4.68
C PHE A 144 -10.76 9.32 3.79
N TYR A 145 -11.00 8.02 3.66
CA TYR A 145 -12.11 7.47 2.88
C TYR A 145 -13.48 8.14 3.09
N PRO A 146 -13.98 8.38 4.33
CA PRO A 146 -15.29 9.01 4.52
C PRO A 146 -15.34 10.45 3.97
N LEU A 147 -14.22 11.17 4.01
CA LEU A 147 -14.12 12.52 3.46
C LEU A 147 -14.19 12.47 1.92
N ILE A 148 -13.49 11.51 1.31
CA ILE A 148 -13.51 11.29 -0.14
C ILE A 148 -14.93 10.97 -0.60
N VAL A 149 -15.64 10.08 0.09
CA VAL A 149 -17.04 9.75 -0.25
C VAL A 149 -17.96 10.94 -0.07
N LYS A 150 -17.76 11.77 0.98
CA LYS A 150 -18.55 12.98 1.21
C LYS A 150 -18.32 14.05 0.16
N MET A 151 -17.12 14.17 -0.41
CA MET A 151 -16.83 15.15 -1.48
C MET A 151 -17.38 14.74 -2.85
N LEU A 152 -17.63 13.44 -3.06
CA LEU A 152 -18.14 12.89 -4.32
C LEU A 152 -19.67 12.92 -4.42
N HIS A 153 -20.37 13.37 -3.38
CA HIS A 153 -21.83 13.33 -3.25
C HIS A 153 -22.35 14.75 -2.97
#